data_AF-A0A3M2S7F9-F1
#
_entry.id   AF-A0A3M2S7F9-F1
#
_cell.length_a   1.000
_cell.length_b   1.000
_cell.length_c   1.000
_cell.angle_alpha   90.00
_cell.angle_beta   90.00
_cell.angle_gamma   90.00
#
_symmetry.space_group_name_H-M   'P 1'
#
loop_
_entity.id
_entity.type
_entity.pdbx_description
1 polymer ?
#
loop_
_entity_poly.entity_id
_entity_poly.type
_entity_poly.pdbx_seq_one_letter_code
_entity_poly.pdbx_strand_id
1 'polypeptide(L)'
;MNPNIGEIVASFNLDHRFHKSLSVEFISEAVEASQREYHPMAGYSLGMFYAVAKVTHYCRGVVDGQPCDLALEASLEEEMLAWTPSQEDELLFLLIDAYRKHGLIQLYRICGRDLEQDNEVMIQQWASEAMEGLLRIPPSSPYLNFQPIPLMSAASEIPAHKLQQREEVKVRFKAIYSLTRLPVMLEAINLLEEIWELRSLGITTTWLVILLERGQVFPLA
;
A
#
# COMPACT_ATOMS: atom_id res chain seq x y z
N MET A 1 21.36 -4.04 15.47
CA MET A 1 20.74 -2.71 15.34
C MET A 1 19.39 -2.96 14.70
N ASN A 2 18.29 -2.79 15.43
CA ASN A 2 16.96 -2.96 14.85
C ASN A 2 16.73 -1.85 13.82
N PRO A 3 16.45 -2.18 12.54
CA PRO A 3 16.08 -1.16 11.58
C PRO A 3 14.82 -0.46 12.08
N ASN A 4 14.84 0.87 12.07
CA ASN A 4 13.73 1.67 12.54
C ASN A 4 12.57 1.48 11.55
N ILE A 5 11.38 1.10 12.02
CA ILE A 5 10.20 0.93 11.15
C ILE A 5 9.91 2.21 10.35
N GLY A 6 10.23 3.38 10.89
CA GLY A 6 10.17 4.64 10.14
C GLY A 6 11.02 4.63 8.86
N GLU A 7 12.19 3.98 8.87
CA GLU A 7 13.05 3.84 7.69
C GLU A 7 12.50 2.80 6.70
N ILE A 8 11.86 1.72 7.18
CA ILE A 8 11.21 0.72 6.33
C ILE A 8 9.98 1.32 5.65
N VAL A 9 9.16 2.06 6.39
CA VAL A 9 7.98 2.75 5.82
C VAL A 9 8.42 3.86 4.86
N ALA A 10 9.51 4.58 5.18
CA ALA A 10 10.08 5.58 4.28
C ALA A 10 10.66 4.98 3.00
N SER A 11 11.13 3.72 3.04
CA SER A 11 11.70 3.03 1.88
C SER A 11 10.68 2.67 0.80
N PHE A 12 9.37 2.63 1.11
CA PHE A 12 8.34 2.23 0.15
C PHE A 12 8.27 3.12 -1.09
N ASN A 13 8.72 4.37 -1.03
CA ASN A 13 8.62 5.33 -2.14
C ASN A 13 9.96 6.00 -2.52
N LEU A 14 11.10 5.52 -2.01
CA LEU A 14 12.40 6.05 -2.40
C LEU A 14 12.71 5.67 -3.85
N ASP A 15 13.30 6.60 -4.60
CA ASP A 15 13.76 6.35 -5.96
C ASP A 15 14.82 5.23 -5.94
N HIS A 16 14.58 4.19 -6.73
CA HIS A 16 15.37 2.95 -6.80
C HIS A 16 16.86 3.20 -7.06
N ARG A 17 17.21 4.36 -7.64
CA ARG A 17 18.58 4.79 -7.93
C ARG A 17 19.33 5.33 -6.71
N PHE A 18 18.63 5.68 -5.62
CA PHE A 18 19.22 6.23 -4.40
C PHE A 18 19.44 5.18 -3.30
N HIS A 19 19.08 3.91 -3.53
CA HIS A 19 19.50 2.85 -2.63
C HIS A 19 21.02 2.68 -2.68
N LYS A 20 21.72 3.02 -1.58
CA LYS A 20 22.98 2.33 -1.27
C LYS A 20 22.63 0.85 -1.10
N SER A 21 23.35 -0.05 -1.77
CA SER A 21 23.11 -1.49 -1.64
C SER A 21 23.42 -1.95 -0.21
N LEU A 22 22.45 -1.86 0.68
CA LEU A 22 22.29 -2.91 1.67
C LEU A 22 21.96 -4.16 0.86
N SER A 23 22.78 -5.19 0.99
CA SER A 23 22.58 -6.45 0.28
C SER A 23 21.14 -6.90 0.51
N VAL A 24 20.40 -7.10 -0.57
CA VAL A 24 19.00 -7.57 -0.50
C VAL A 24 18.98 -8.91 0.25
N GLU A 25 20.04 -9.72 0.12
CA GLU A 25 20.22 -10.93 0.90
C GLU A 25 20.32 -10.65 2.41
N PHE A 26 21.10 -9.65 2.83
CA PHE A 26 21.23 -9.26 4.24
C PHE A 26 19.91 -8.76 4.85
N ILE A 27 19.12 -8.00 4.08
CA ILE A 27 17.79 -7.55 4.52
C ILE A 27 16.83 -8.75 4.61
N SER A 28 16.85 -9.64 3.60
CA SER A 28 16.02 -10.85 3.59
C SER A 28 16.34 -11.76 4.78
N GLU A 29 17.63 -12.05 5.02
CA GLU A 29 18.10 -12.86 6.14
C GLU A 29 17.73 -12.23 7.48
N ALA A 30 17.87 -10.91 7.62
CA ALA A 30 17.50 -10.20 8.84
C ALA A 30 15.98 -10.23 9.09
N VAL A 31 15.16 -10.09 8.04
CA VAL A 31 13.69 -10.18 8.13
C VAL A 31 13.27 -11.61 8.46
N GLU A 32 13.80 -12.62 7.78
CA GLU A 32 13.52 -14.03 8.06
C GLU A 32 13.91 -14.44 9.48
N ALA A 33 15.07 -13.99 9.96
CA ALA A 33 15.50 -14.20 11.34
C ALA A 33 14.58 -13.51 12.36
N SER A 34 14.04 -12.33 12.00
CA SER A 34 13.19 -11.52 12.88
C SER A 34 11.68 -11.81 12.72
N GLN A 35 11.26 -12.62 11.76
CA GLN A 35 9.84 -12.94 11.53
C GLN A 35 9.18 -13.62 12.74
N ARG A 36 9.99 -14.25 13.61
CA ARG A 36 9.55 -14.88 14.86
C ARG A 36 9.80 -14.03 16.10
N GLU A 37 10.35 -12.83 15.94
CA GLU A 37 10.55 -11.88 17.04
C GLU A 37 9.38 -10.88 17.09
N TYR A 38 8.81 -10.71 18.28
CA TYR A 38 7.70 -9.79 18.49
C TYR A 38 8.19 -8.33 18.43
N HIS A 39 7.71 -7.56 17.44
CA HIS A 39 7.98 -6.11 17.39
C HIS A 39 6.90 -5.31 18.15
N PRO A 40 7.25 -4.38 19.06
CA PRO A 40 6.26 -3.66 19.89
C PRO A 40 5.19 -2.86 19.12
N MET A 41 5.48 -2.45 17.88
CA MET A 41 4.54 -1.69 17.04
C MET A 41 4.03 -2.45 15.82
N ALA A 42 4.68 -3.55 15.44
CA ALA A 42 4.38 -4.29 14.21
C ALA A 42 4.11 -5.77 14.46
N GLY A 43 4.13 -6.23 15.72
CA GLY A 43 4.00 -7.63 16.08
C GLY A 43 4.90 -8.53 15.23
N TYR A 44 4.31 -9.58 14.67
CA TYR A 44 4.94 -10.50 13.71
C TYR A 44 4.74 -10.06 12.24
N SER A 45 4.32 -8.82 12.00
CA SER A 45 3.91 -8.33 10.68
C SER A 45 5.04 -7.73 9.85
N LEU A 46 6.28 -7.74 10.37
CA LEU A 46 7.48 -7.28 9.67
C LEU A 46 7.66 -7.98 8.32
N GLY A 47 7.36 -9.28 8.25
CA GLY A 47 7.43 -10.04 7.00
C GLY A 47 6.49 -9.50 5.92
N MET A 48 5.27 -9.09 6.29
CA MET A 48 4.32 -8.52 5.32
C MET A 48 4.75 -7.12 4.86
N PHE A 49 5.27 -6.27 5.76
CA PHE A 49 5.83 -4.98 5.35
C PHE A 49 6.99 -5.16 4.36
N TYR A 50 7.85 -6.16 4.58
CA TYR A 50 8.92 -6.48 3.63
C TYR A 50 8.40 -6.99 2.29
N ALA A 51 7.39 -7.87 2.28
CA ALA A 51 6.75 -8.33 1.05
C ALA A 51 6.16 -7.17 0.23
N VAL A 52 5.42 -6.27 0.90
CA VAL A 52 4.88 -5.05 0.27
C VAL A 52 5.99 -4.13 -0.24
N ALA A 53 7.16 -4.10 0.42
CA ALA A 53 8.29 -3.27 -0.01
C ALA A 53 8.85 -3.77 -1.33
N LYS A 54 9.04 -5.09 -1.45
CA LYS A 54 9.46 -5.74 -2.70
C LYS A 54 8.49 -5.46 -3.83
N VAL A 55 7.18 -5.60 -3.57
CA VAL A 55 6.13 -5.29 -4.56
C VAL A 55 6.20 -3.84 -4.99
N THR A 56 6.23 -2.90 -4.05
CA THR A 56 6.23 -1.46 -4.38
C THR A 56 7.48 -1.08 -5.16
N HIS A 57 8.64 -1.59 -4.77
CA HIS A 57 9.90 -1.38 -5.50
C HIS A 57 9.83 -1.94 -6.93
N TYR A 58 9.29 -3.15 -7.09
CA TYR A 58 9.09 -3.77 -8.40
C TYR A 58 8.15 -2.95 -9.27
N CYS A 59 6.95 -2.61 -8.77
CA CYS A 59 5.98 -1.79 -9.48
C CYS A 59 6.54 -0.42 -9.86
N ARG A 60 7.33 0.20 -8.98
CA ARG A 60 8.04 1.44 -9.28
C ARG A 60 9.00 1.28 -10.45
N GLY A 61 9.80 0.21 -10.47
CA GLY A 61 10.68 -0.13 -11.57
C GLY A 61 9.93 -0.26 -12.90
N VAL A 62 8.78 -0.94 -12.90
CA VAL A 62 7.91 -1.08 -14.08
C VAL A 62 7.41 0.28 -14.57
N VAL A 63 6.93 1.16 -13.68
CA VAL A 63 6.51 2.52 -14.06
C VAL A 63 7.68 3.36 -14.60
N ASP A 64 8.88 3.18 -14.04
CA ASP A 64 10.10 3.83 -14.52
C ASP A 64 10.64 3.23 -15.86
N GLY A 65 9.94 2.23 -16.43
CA GLY A 65 10.21 1.65 -17.74
C GLY A 65 10.99 0.33 -17.75
N GLN A 66 11.17 -0.31 -16.58
CA GLN A 66 11.70 -1.67 -16.53
C GLN A 66 10.70 -2.67 -17.13
N PRO A 67 11.18 -3.72 -17.83
CA PRO A 67 10.29 -4.74 -18.37
C PRO A 67 9.62 -5.54 -17.26
N CYS A 68 8.38 -5.97 -17.49
CA CYS A 68 7.69 -6.89 -16.59
C CYS A 68 8.39 -8.26 -16.58
N ASP A 69 8.54 -8.83 -15.38
CA ASP A 69 9.00 -10.19 -15.11
C ASP A 69 7.86 -10.99 -14.47
N LEU A 70 7.18 -11.78 -15.32
CA LEU A 70 6.02 -12.58 -14.91
C LEU A 70 6.35 -13.62 -13.83
N ALA A 71 7.58 -14.14 -13.80
CA ALA A 71 7.97 -15.13 -12.81
C ALA A 71 8.17 -14.47 -11.43
N LEU A 72 8.80 -13.29 -11.41
CA LEU A 72 8.93 -12.50 -10.20
C LEU A 72 7.57 -12.01 -9.69
N GLU A 73 6.70 -11.55 -10.58
CA GLU A 73 5.33 -11.14 -10.22
C GLU A 73 4.56 -12.28 -9.56
N ALA A 74 4.63 -13.50 -10.12
CA ALA A 74 3.96 -14.67 -9.57
C ALA A 74 4.49 -15.02 -8.19
N SER A 75 5.81 -14.95 -8.00
CA SER A 75 6.46 -15.15 -6.70
C SER A 75 6.01 -14.12 -5.65
N LEU A 76 5.96 -12.84 -6.01
CA LEU A 76 5.55 -11.76 -5.10
C LEU A 76 4.08 -11.89 -4.71
N GLU A 77 3.22 -12.28 -5.65
CA GLU A 77 1.82 -12.54 -5.39
C GLU A 77 1.62 -13.75 -4.46
N GLU A 78 2.27 -14.88 -4.76
CA GLU A 78 2.19 -16.08 -3.94
C GLU A 78 2.59 -15.79 -2.50
N GLU A 79 3.67 -15.02 -2.29
CA GLU A 79 4.12 -14.61 -0.96
C GLU A 79 3.05 -13.79 -0.21
N MET A 80 2.37 -12.86 -0.90
CA MET A 80 1.27 -12.10 -0.29
C MET A 80 0.04 -12.96 -0.01
N LEU A 81 -0.29 -13.92 -0.88
CA LEU A 81 -1.45 -14.79 -0.72
C LEU A 81 -1.24 -15.88 0.34
N ALA A 82 -0.01 -16.40 0.46
CA ALA A 82 0.37 -17.44 1.42
C ALA A 82 0.47 -16.90 2.86
N TRP A 83 0.47 -15.58 3.04
CA TRP A 83 0.52 -14.98 4.37
C TRP A 83 -0.65 -15.41 5.24
N THR A 84 -0.32 -15.99 6.39
CA THR A 84 -1.28 -16.37 7.43
C THR A 84 -1.08 -15.46 8.64
N PRO A 85 -2.13 -14.73 9.07
CA PRO A 85 -2.00 -13.82 10.21
C PRO A 85 -2.00 -14.57 11.54
N SER A 86 -1.23 -14.06 12.51
CA SER A 86 -1.56 -14.26 13.92
C SER A 86 -2.70 -13.32 14.29
N GLN A 87 -3.81 -13.85 14.80
CA GLN A 87 -5.03 -13.09 15.11
C GLN A 87 -5.06 -12.51 16.55
N GLU A 88 -3.92 -12.43 17.22
CA GLU A 88 -3.88 -11.97 18.63
C GLU A 88 -4.24 -10.49 18.82
N ASP A 89 -3.96 -9.64 17.82
CA ASP A 89 -4.39 -8.23 17.77
C ASP A 89 -5.23 -7.98 16.50
N GLU A 90 -6.54 -7.80 16.69
CA GLU A 90 -7.49 -7.54 15.60
C GLU A 90 -7.15 -6.28 14.81
N LEU A 91 -6.77 -5.19 15.48
CA LEU A 91 -6.53 -3.91 14.79
C LEU A 91 -5.25 -3.96 13.96
N LEU A 92 -4.22 -4.62 14.48
CA LEU A 92 -3.00 -4.88 13.73
C LEU A 92 -3.31 -5.79 12.53
N PHE A 93 -4.10 -6.84 12.71
CA PHE A 93 -4.52 -7.70 11.61
C PHE A 93 -5.21 -6.90 10.48
N LEU A 94 -6.18 -6.03 10.82
CA LEU A 94 -6.88 -5.20 9.85
C LEU A 94 -5.93 -4.27 9.07
N LEU A 95 -4.95 -3.68 9.76
CA LEU A 95 -3.94 -2.82 9.12
C LEU A 95 -3.09 -3.62 8.12
N ILE A 96 -2.59 -4.77 8.54
CA ILE A 96 -1.63 -5.56 7.76
C ILE A 96 -2.30 -6.25 6.57
N ASP A 97 -3.54 -6.71 6.75
CA ASP A 97 -4.35 -7.22 5.64
C ASP A 97 -4.65 -6.12 4.61
N ALA A 98 -4.85 -4.87 5.04
CA ALA A 98 -4.99 -3.74 4.12
C ALA A 98 -3.68 -3.46 3.35
N TYR A 99 -2.52 -3.58 3.99
CA TYR A 99 -1.21 -3.46 3.32
C TYR A 99 -0.96 -4.58 2.31
N ARG A 100 -1.31 -5.82 2.65
CA ARG A 100 -1.27 -6.97 1.74
C ARG A 100 -2.11 -6.73 0.49
N LYS A 101 -3.34 -6.27 0.68
CA LYS A 101 -4.27 -5.90 -0.42
C LYS A 101 -3.75 -4.74 -1.25
N HIS A 102 -3.12 -3.76 -0.61
CA HIS A 102 -2.44 -2.68 -1.32
C HIS A 102 -1.36 -3.21 -2.29
N GLY A 103 -0.53 -4.16 -1.86
CA GLY A 103 0.47 -4.80 -2.73
C GLY A 103 -0.18 -5.55 -3.90
N LEU A 104 -1.23 -6.34 -3.64
CA LEU A 104 -1.98 -7.05 -4.68
C LEU A 104 -2.61 -6.08 -5.71
N ILE A 105 -3.25 -5.00 -5.25
CA ILE A 105 -3.81 -3.97 -6.12
C ILE A 105 -2.73 -3.34 -7.01
N GLN A 106 -1.54 -3.04 -6.45
CA GLN A 106 -0.44 -2.49 -7.23
C GLN A 106 0.05 -3.46 -8.31
N LEU A 107 0.28 -4.73 -7.98
CA LEU A 107 0.73 -5.73 -8.96
C LEU A 107 -0.23 -5.78 -10.15
N TYR A 108 -1.53 -5.89 -9.87
CA TYR A 108 -2.53 -6.04 -10.93
C TYR A 108 -2.75 -4.76 -11.74
N ARG A 109 -2.74 -3.58 -11.11
CA ARG A 109 -2.96 -2.31 -11.81
C ARG A 109 -1.76 -1.84 -12.63
N ILE A 110 -0.54 -2.11 -12.17
CA ILE A 110 0.68 -1.58 -12.79
C ILE A 110 1.30 -2.59 -13.74
N CYS A 111 1.38 -3.86 -13.34
CA CYS A 111 2.09 -4.87 -14.11
C CYS A 111 1.23 -5.48 -15.21
N GLY A 112 -0.06 -5.11 -15.24
CA GLY A 112 -0.93 -5.36 -16.39
C GLY A 112 -1.07 -6.84 -16.72
N ARG A 113 -1.17 -7.69 -15.69
CA ARG A 113 -1.63 -9.07 -15.90
C ARG A 113 -2.96 -8.97 -16.61
N ASP A 114 -3.00 -9.57 -17.81
CA ASP A 114 -4.00 -9.38 -18.86
C ASP A 114 -5.34 -8.92 -18.31
N LEU A 115 -5.87 -7.83 -18.89
CA LEU A 115 -7.12 -7.14 -18.55
C LEU A 115 -8.36 -8.03 -18.74
N GLU A 116 -8.36 -9.19 -18.13
CA GLU A 116 -9.49 -10.08 -17.99
C GLU A 116 -10.43 -9.47 -16.96
N GLN A 117 -11.73 -9.59 -17.24
CA GLN A 117 -12.80 -9.05 -16.40
C GLN A 117 -12.68 -9.51 -14.93
N ASP A 118 -12.09 -10.69 -14.72
CA ASP A 118 -11.86 -11.29 -13.41
C ASP A 118 -10.87 -10.48 -12.55
N ASN A 119 -9.87 -9.83 -13.17
CA ASN A 119 -8.90 -9.00 -12.47
C ASN A 119 -9.53 -7.73 -11.91
N GLU A 120 -10.45 -7.11 -12.66
CA GLU A 120 -11.18 -5.94 -12.17
C GLU A 120 -12.05 -6.30 -10.95
N VAL A 121 -12.73 -7.45 -10.99
CA VAL A 121 -13.54 -7.93 -9.87
C VAL A 121 -12.68 -8.15 -8.63
N MET A 122 -11.51 -8.79 -8.78
CA MET A 122 -10.59 -9.02 -7.67
C MET A 122 -10.06 -7.71 -7.07
N ILE A 123 -9.65 -6.75 -7.90
CA ILE A 123 -9.16 -5.44 -7.44
C ILE A 123 -10.26 -4.71 -6.66
N GLN A 124 -11.49 -4.70 -7.17
CA GLN A 124 -12.63 -4.08 -6.50
C GLN A 124 -12.96 -4.76 -5.16
N GLN A 125 -12.84 -6.09 -5.10
CA GLN A 125 -13.03 -6.85 -3.87
C GLN A 125 -11.95 -6.50 -2.84
N TRP A 126 -10.66 -6.57 -3.22
CA TRP A 126 -9.55 -6.22 -2.33
C TRP A 126 -9.64 -4.78 -1.84
N ALA A 127 -9.98 -3.83 -2.72
CA ALA A 127 -10.16 -2.44 -2.33
C ALA A 127 -11.31 -2.28 -1.33
N SER A 128 -12.44 -2.93 -1.55
CA SER A 128 -13.60 -2.87 -0.65
C SER A 128 -13.28 -3.46 0.73
N GLU A 129 -12.64 -4.63 0.76
CA GLU A 129 -12.25 -5.29 2.00
C GLU A 129 -11.17 -4.51 2.79
N ALA A 130 -10.16 -3.97 2.08
CA ALA A 130 -9.16 -3.11 2.71
C ALA A 130 -9.78 -1.85 3.30
N MET A 131 -10.70 -1.20 2.56
CA MET A 131 -11.45 -0.04 3.03
C MET A 131 -12.26 -0.37 4.29
N GLU A 132 -13.02 -1.46 4.29
CA GLU A 132 -13.82 -1.87 5.44
C GLU A 132 -12.94 -2.11 6.67
N GLY A 133 -11.83 -2.84 6.50
CA GLY A 133 -10.88 -3.10 7.59
C GLY A 133 -10.23 -1.83 8.13
N LEU A 134 -9.77 -0.95 7.24
CA LEU A 134 -9.16 0.32 7.63
C LEU A 134 -10.17 1.22 8.36
N LEU A 135 -11.43 1.28 7.93
CA LEU A 135 -12.49 2.09 8.55
C LEU A 135 -12.94 1.57 9.92
N ARG A 136 -12.78 0.27 10.19
CA ARG A 136 -13.04 -0.32 11.52
C ARG A 136 -12.02 0.09 12.59
N ILE A 137 -10.79 0.43 12.20
CA ILE A 137 -9.77 0.87 13.15
C ILE A 137 -10.20 2.22 13.79
N PRO A 138 -10.32 2.34 15.11
CA PRO A 138 -10.76 3.60 15.73
C PRO A 138 -9.80 4.76 15.42
N PRO A 139 -10.29 6.01 15.25
CA PRO A 139 -9.41 7.17 15.08
C PRO A 139 -8.46 7.44 16.27
N SER A 140 -8.74 6.88 17.44
CA SER A 140 -7.88 6.94 18.62
C SER A 140 -6.77 5.87 18.63
N SER A 141 -6.80 4.93 17.68
CA SER A 141 -5.83 3.85 17.60
C SER A 141 -4.44 4.37 17.23
N PRO A 142 -3.37 3.81 17.82
CA PRO A 142 -2.00 4.09 17.38
C PRO A 142 -1.72 3.62 15.96
N TYR A 143 -2.61 2.84 15.33
CA TYR A 143 -2.45 2.37 13.96
C TYR A 143 -2.96 3.36 12.90
N LEU A 144 -3.62 4.47 13.31
CA LEU A 144 -4.20 5.43 12.38
C LEU A 144 -3.15 6.08 11.46
N ASN A 145 -1.96 6.39 11.98
CA ASN A 145 -0.87 7.00 11.22
C ASN A 145 -0.23 6.04 10.18
N PHE A 146 -0.50 4.74 10.24
CA PHE A 146 -0.02 3.75 9.27
C PHE A 146 -1.03 3.46 8.15
N GLN A 147 -2.24 4.03 8.20
CA GLN A 147 -3.26 3.83 7.17
C GLN A 147 -3.01 4.53 5.82
N PRO A 148 -2.27 5.64 5.69
CA PRO A 148 -2.32 6.45 4.47
C PRO A 148 -2.06 5.70 3.16
N ILE A 149 -1.05 4.83 3.12
CA ILE A 149 -0.68 4.08 1.92
C ILE A 149 -1.78 3.09 1.49
N PRO A 150 -2.20 2.14 2.36
CA PRO A 150 -3.25 1.21 1.97
C PRO A 150 -4.60 1.91 1.76
N LEU A 151 -4.87 2.99 2.49
CA LEU A 151 -6.06 3.82 2.29
C LEU A 151 -6.07 4.48 0.91
N MET A 152 -4.94 5.05 0.47
CA MET A 152 -4.81 5.66 -0.85
C MET A 152 -5.08 4.65 -1.97
N SER A 153 -4.44 3.48 -1.91
CA SER A 153 -4.66 2.43 -2.91
C SER A 153 -6.09 1.93 -2.95
N ALA A 154 -6.67 1.60 -1.80
CA ALA A 154 -8.03 1.08 -1.76
C ALA A 154 -9.07 2.15 -2.16
N ALA A 155 -8.90 3.39 -1.69
CA ALA A 155 -9.81 4.49 -2.02
C ALA A 155 -9.78 4.89 -3.49
N SER A 156 -8.64 4.73 -4.16
CA SER A 156 -8.49 5.01 -5.61
C SER A 156 -9.45 4.16 -6.45
N GLU A 157 -9.86 3.00 -5.95
CA GLU A 157 -10.72 2.05 -6.66
C GLU A 157 -12.22 2.27 -6.38
N ILE A 158 -12.61 3.20 -5.50
CA ILE A 158 -14.02 3.40 -5.13
C ILE A 158 -14.85 3.90 -6.33
N PRO A 159 -15.93 3.18 -6.72
CA PRO A 159 -16.78 3.59 -7.83
C PRO A 159 -17.50 4.92 -7.63
N ALA A 160 -17.85 5.59 -8.73
CA ALA A 160 -18.51 6.91 -8.71
C ALA A 160 -19.86 6.94 -7.96
N HIS A 161 -20.60 5.83 -7.96
CA HIS A 161 -21.89 5.74 -7.28
C HIS A 161 -21.79 5.60 -5.75
N LYS A 162 -20.61 5.29 -5.20
CA LYS A 162 -20.40 5.10 -3.75
C LYS A 162 -19.96 6.39 -3.05
N LEU A 163 -20.78 7.44 -3.17
CA LEU A 163 -20.47 8.78 -2.65
C LEU A 163 -20.19 8.79 -1.13
N GLN A 164 -20.93 8.01 -0.35
CA GLN A 164 -20.72 7.92 1.09
C GLN A 164 -19.32 7.40 1.44
N GLN A 165 -18.87 6.33 0.78
CA GLN A 165 -17.53 5.77 1.02
C GLN A 165 -16.43 6.77 0.65
N ARG A 166 -16.62 7.53 -0.43
CA ARG A 166 -15.69 8.60 -0.83
C ARG A 166 -15.59 9.68 0.26
N GLU A 167 -16.72 10.09 0.85
CA GLU A 167 -16.71 11.05 1.97
C GLU A 167 -16.08 10.49 3.24
N GLU A 168 -16.32 9.21 3.56
CA GLU A 168 -15.69 8.53 4.71
C GLU A 168 -14.16 8.52 4.57
N VAL A 169 -13.62 8.27 3.37
CA VAL A 169 -12.18 8.37 3.08
C VAL A 169 -11.66 9.79 3.34
N LYS A 170 -12.36 10.82 2.87
CA LYS A 170 -11.94 12.22 3.10
C LYS A 170 -11.90 12.56 4.57
N VAL A 171 -12.91 12.14 5.33
CA VAL A 171 -12.94 12.27 6.80
C VAL A 171 -11.76 11.53 7.41
N ARG A 172 -11.43 10.35 6.91
CA ARG A 172 -10.29 9.56 7.40
C ARG A 172 -8.95 10.25 7.18
N PHE A 173 -8.67 10.77 5.98
CA PHE A 173 -7.46 11.55 5.73
C PHE A 173 -7.39 12.84 6.57
N LYS A 174 -8.52 13.53 6.79
CA LYS A 174 -8.59 14.68 7.72
C LYS A 174 -8.30 14.30 9.17
N ALA A 175 -8.72 13.10 9.60
CA ALA A 175 -8.39 12.58 10.93
C ALA A 175 -6.89 12.29 11.04
N ILE A 176 -6.28 11.66 10.02
CA ILE A 176 -4.83 11.41 9.96
C ILE A 176 -4.06 12.74 9.95
N TYR A 177 -4.51 13.74 9.19
CA TYR A 177 -3.95 15.10 9.21
C TYR A 177 -4.02 15.72 10.61
N SER A 178 -5.14 15.57 11.31
CA SER A 178 -5.31 16.12 12.66
C SER A 178 -4.32 15.52 13.66
N LEU A 179 -3.93 14.26 13.46
CA LEU A 179 -2.95 13.54 14.25
C LEU A 179 -1.50 13.91 13.88
N THR A 180 -1.17 13.87 12.58
CA THR A 180 0.22 13.98 12.08
C THR A 180 0.63 15.41 11.73
N ARG A 181 -0.34 16.29 11.45
CA ARG A 181 -0.17 17.65 10.93
C ARG A 181 0.57 17.74 9.59
N LEU A 182 0.63 16.63 8.85
CA LEU A 182 1.29 16.57 7.55
C LEU A 182 0.35 17.02 6.42
N PRO A 183 0.62 18.15 5.74
CA PRO A 183 -0.27 18.69 4.69
C PRO A 183 -0.54 17.71 3.54
N VAL A 184 0.39 16.79 3.27
CA VAL A 184 0.26 15.76 2.24
C VAL A 184 -0.99 14.88 2.42
N MET A 185 -1.51 14.75 3.65
CA MET A 185 -2.77 14.04 3.89
C MET A 185 -3.99 14.75 3.29
N LEU A 186 -3.95 16.08 3.16
CA LEU A 186 -4.98 16.84 2.46
C LEU A 186 -4.75 16.81 0.95
N GLU A 187 -3.50 16.82 0.50
CA GLU A 187 -3.16 16.62 -0.91
C GLU A 187 -3.59 15.23 -1.42
N ALA A 188 -3.53 14.22 -0.54
CA ALA A 188 -4.06 12.89 -0.82
C ALA A 188 -5.54 12.91 -1.22
N ILE A 189 -6.34 13.77 -0.58
CA ILE A 189 -7.76 13.92 -0.91
C ILE A 189 -7.92 14.47 -2.32
N ASN A 190 -7.17 15.52 -2.67
CA ASN A 190 -7.23 16.12 -4.01
C ASN A 190 -6.81 15.12 -5.09
N LEU A 191 -5.76 14.33 -4.81
CA LEU A 191 -5.31 13.27 -5.73
C LEU A 191 -6.38 12.19 -5.92
N LEU A 192 -7.08 11.80 -4.85
CA LEU A 192 -8.18 10.84 -4.97
C LEU A 192 -9.35 11.39 -5.79
N GLU A 193 -9.69 12.66 -5.62
CA GLU A 193 -10.73 13.31 -6.41
C GLU A 193 -10.39 13.30 -7.91
N GLU A 194 -9.14 13.62 -8.25
CA GLU A 194 -8.63 13.52 -9.61
C GLU A 194 -8.68 12.08 -10.16
N ILE A 195 -8.21 11.10 -9.40
CA ILE A 195 -8.26 9.68 -9.81
C ILE A 195 -9.70 9.24 -10.07
N TRP A 196 -10.62 9.67 -9.22
CA TRP A 196 -12.05 9.36 -9.38
C TRP A 196 -12.66 10.00 -10.62
N GLU A 197 -12.25 11.22 -10.97
CA GLU A 197 -12.64 11.88 -12.21
C GLU A 197 -12.09 11.15 -13.43
N LEU A 198 -10.79 10.82 -13.45
CA LEU A 198 -10.16 10.05 -14.52
C LEU A 198 -10.86 8.71 -14.75
N ARG A 199 -11.21 8.00 -13.68
CA ARG A 199 -11.96 6.74 -13.77
C ARG A 199 -13.36 6.91 -14.31
N SER A 200 -14.04 8.02 -14.02
CA SER A 200 -15.35 8.31 -14.60
C SER A 200 -15.29 8.51 -16.13
N LEU A 201 -14.11 8.87 -16.64
CA LEU A 201 -13.80 8.99 -18.07
C LEU A 201 -13.31 7.67 -18.68
N GLY A 202 -13.26 6.58 -17.91
CA GLY A 202 -12.73 5.28 -18.35
C GLY A 202 -11.21 5.18 -18.34
N ILE A 203 -10.50 6.17 -17.79
CA ILE A 203 -9.05 6.16 -17.68
C ILE A 203 -8.66 5.41 -16.40
N THR A 204 -8.00 4.27 -16.57
CA THR A 204 -7.44 3.50 -15.43
C THR A 204 -6.01 3.94 -15.20
N THR A 205 -5.75 4.46 -13.99
CA THR A 205 -4.41 4.83 -13.53
C THR A 205 -4.29 4.57 -12.03
N THR A 206 -3.06 4.56 -11.54
CA THR A 206 -2.76 4.45 -10.11
C THR A 206 -2.22 5.77 -9.58
N TRP A 207 -2.41 6.01 -8.29
CA TRP A 207 -1.84 7.17 -7.61
C TRP A 207 -0.31 7.22 -7.76
N LEU A 208 0.36 6.05 -7.81
CA LEU A 208 1.82 5.97 -7.99
C LEU A 208 2.25 6.51 -9.35
N VAL A 209 1.53 6.15 -10.43
CA VAL A 209 1.79 6.65 -11.78
C VAL A 209 1.62 8.17 -11.84
N ILE A 210 0.51 8.71 -11.31
CA ILE A 210 0.25 10.16 -11.35
C ILE A 210 1.34 10.94 -10.60
N LEU A 211 1.75 10.48 -9.43
CA LEU A 211 2.80 11.15 -8.66
C LEU A 211 4.15 11.12 -9.39
N LEU A 212 4.43 10.01 -10.06
CA LEU A 212 5.65 9.85 -10.84
C LEU A 212 5.73 10.80 -12.03
N GLU A 213 4.65 10.90 -12.78
CA GLU A 213 4.53 11.85 -13.90
C GLU A 213 4.70 13.30 -13.44
N ARG A 214 4.34 13.61 -12.19
CA ARG A 214 4.50 14.93 -11.57
C ARG A 214 5.89 15.19 -11.00
N GLY A 215 6.78 14.20 -11.01
CA GLY A 215 8.07 14.27 -10.31
C GLY A 215 7.90 14.44 -8.79
N GLN A 216 6.75 14.04 -8.25
CA GLN A 216 6.45 14.12 -6.82
C GLN A 216 6.78 12.79 -6.17
N VAL A 217 7.37 12.85 -4.98
CA VAL A 217 7.49 11.70 -4.09
C VAL A 217 6.40 11.85 -3.05
N PHE A 218 5.50 10.87 -2.89
CA PHE A 218 4.58 10.85 -1.76
C PHE A 218 5.32 10.37 -0.52
N PRO A 219 5.62 11.24 0.47
CA PRO A 219 6.12 10.80 1.75
C PRO A 219 4.91 10.50 2.63
N LEU A 220 4.29 9.33 2.45
CA LEU A 220 3.28 8.81 3.39
C LEU A 220 3.91 7.96 4.50
N ALA A 221 5.14 8.29 4.87
CA ALA A 221 5.96 7.55 5.81
C ALA A 221 6.65 8.49 6.79
#